data_AF-A0A0N4XN63-F1
#
_entry.id   AF-A0A0N4XN63-F1
#
_cell.length_a   1.000
_cell.length_b   1.000
_cell.length_c   1.000
_cell.angle_alpha   90.00
_cell.angle_beta   90.00
_cell.angle_gamma   90.00
#
_symmetry.space_group_name_H-M   'P 1'
#
loop_
_entity.id
_entity.type
_entity.pdbx_description
1 polymer ?
#
loop_
_entity_poly.entity_id
_entity_poly.type
_entity_poly.pdbx_seq_one_letter_code
_entity_poly.pdbx_strand_id
1 'polypeptide(L)'
;MLAAWHETCRQLDVSERIGQSMRHAAVSISITTLTDALAFLIGAIAPLPAVKYFCLYSCAAIVFIFLYCLTMFMACLSLQGRLEAKNFNSVSMGPVKDLARLEKLTLKNLVFDMGSVAEGFTTNDDCKESDIEIARDRKEKQDRRMWYQKFFEDHYAPFISNRWTVLFTVLLFAGYVTAAVIGSQKVVVGFDVSLPLN
;
A
#
# COMPACT_ATOMS: atom_id res chain seq x y z
N MET A 1 -0.13 -4.62 1.32
CA MET A 1 -1.24 -5.61 1.29
C MET A 1 -2.41 -5.16 0.41
N LEU A 2 -3.02 -3.99 0.62
CA LEU A 2 -4.16 -3.53 -0.20
C LEU A 2 -3.84 -3.38 -1.70
N ALA A 3 -2.66 -2.86 -2.05
CA ALA A 3 -2.23 -2.77 -3.44
C ALA A 3 -2.16 -4.17 -4.10
N ALA A 4 -1.49 -5.13 -3.43
CA ALA A 4 -1.44 -6.52 -3.88
C ALA A 4 -2.84 -7.17 -3.97
N TRP A 5 -3.76 -6.85 -3.05
CA TRP A 5 -5.16 -7.29 -3.11
C TRP A 5 -5.87 -6.78 -4.37
N HIS A 6 -5.65 -5.52 -4.74
CA HIS A 6 -6.27 -4.91 -5.91
C HIS A 6 -5.71 -5.46 -7.24
N GLU A 7 -4.49 -6.00 -7.22
CA GLU A 7 -3.88 -6.69 -8.37
C GLU A 7 -4.43 -8.11 -8.55
N THR A 8 -5.04 -8.72 -7.52
CA THR A 8 -5.65 -10.05 -7.66
C THR A 8 -6.96 -10.03 -8.44
N CYS A 9 -7.19 -11.09 -9.23
CA CYS A 9 -8.42 -11.24 -10.00
C CYS A 9 -9.65 -11.40 -9.09
N ARG A 10 -10.66 -10.54 -9.29
CA ARG A 10 -11.90 -10.46 -8.50
C ARG A 10 -12.79 -11.71 -8.52
N GLN A 11 -12.59 -12.58 -9.51
CA GLN A 11 -13.37 -13.80 -9.74
C GLN A 11 -12.85 -15.02 -8.96
N LEU A 12 -11.66 -14.95 -8.37
CA LEU A 12 -11.13 -16.04 -7.56
C LEU A 12 -11.83 -16.07 -6.19
N ASP A 13 -11.83 -17.25 -5.56
CA ASP A 13 -12.30 -17.39 -4.20
C ASP A 13 -11.51 -16.48 -3.24
N VAL A 14 -12.20 -16.01 -2.20
CA VAL A 14 -11.65 -15.06 -1.23
C VAL A 14 -10.41 -15.63 -0.55
N SER A 15 -10.39 -16.92 -0.22
CA SER A 15 -9.26 -17.57 0.43
C SER A 15 -8.00 -17.52 -0.44
N GLU A 16 -8.17 -17.79 -1.73
CA GLU A 16 -7.05 -17.83 -2.67
C GLU A 16 -6.51 -16.44 -3.00
N ARG A 17 -7.39 -15.43 -3.14
CA ARG A 17 -6.98 -14.02 -3.28
C ARG A 17 -6.17 -13.54 -2.09
N ILE A 18 -6.59 -13.91 -0.87
CA ILE A 18 -5.85 -13.56 0.36
C ILE A 18 -4.48 -14.21 0.34
N GLY A 19 -4.41 -15.51 0.02
CA GLY A 19 -3.15 -16.26 -0.05
C GLY A 19 -2.17 -15.65 -1.05
N GLN A 20 -2.63 -15.33 -2.26
CA GLN A 20 -1.79 -14.72 -3.30
C GLN A 20 -1.30 -13.33 -2.89
N SER A 21 -2.18 -12.51 -2.29
CA SER A 21 -1.83 -11.17 -1.80
C SER A 21 -0.81 -11.23 -0.66
N MET A 22 -0.98 -12.19 0.27
CA MET A 22 -0.11 -12.39 1.42
C MET A 22 1.26 -12.88 1.03
N ARG A 23 1.37 -13.80 0.06
CA ARG A 23 2.64 -14.41 -0.34
C ARG A 23 3.72 -13.37 -0.64
N HIS A 24 3.34 -12.28 -1.32
CA HIS A 24 4.27 -11.22 -1.69
C HIS A 24 4.31 -10.08 -0.65
N ALA A 25 3.15 -9.63 -0.17
CA ALA A 25 3.09 -8.47 0.72
C ALA A 25 3.58 -8.76 2.14
N ALA A 26 3.34 -9.96 2.68
CA ALA A 26 3.72 -10.30 4.05
C ALA A 26 5.24 -10.36 4.22
N VAL A 27 5.96 -10.89 3.21
CA VAL A 27 7.44 -10.98 3.25
C VAL A 27 8.07 -9.59 3.35
N SER A 28 7.63 -8.63 2.53
CA SER A 28 8.15 -7.26 2.58
C SER A 28 7.88 -6.62 3.94
N ILE A 29 6.67 -6.77 4.48
CA ILE A 29 6.29 -6.20 5.78
C ILE A 29 7.14 -6.80 6.90
N SER A 30 7.34 -8.14 6.90
CA SER A 30 8.18 -8.82 7.89
C SER A 30 9.62 -8.33 7.86
N ILE A 31 10.21 -8.15 6.67
CA ILE A 31 11.59 -7.66 6.54
C ILE A 31 11.71 -6.25 7.11
N THR A 32 10.78 -5.35 6.78
CA THR A 32 10.78 -3.98 7.32
C THR A 32 10.61 -3.98 8.84
N THR A 33 9.60 -4.68 9.38
CA THR A 33 9.38 -4.80 10.83
C THR A 33 10.60 -5.36 11.54
N LEU A 34 11.22 -6.42 11.01
CA LEU A 34 12.41 -7.02 11.60
C LEU A 34 13.59 -6.04 11.62
N THR A 35 13.83 -5.37 10.49
CA THR A 35 14.93 -4.41 10.37
C THR A 35 14.73 -3.22 11.30
N ASP A 36 13.51 -2.69 11.39
CA ASP A 36 13.17 -1.59 12.29
C ASP A 36 13.32 -2.02 13.76
N ALA A 37 12.81 -3.21 14.12
CA ALA A 37 12.96 -3.74 15.47
C ALA A 37 14.45 -3.91 15.86
N LEU A 38 15.29 -4.43 14.96
CA LEU A 38 16.73 -4.52 15.18
C LEU A 38 17.40 -3.15 15.32
N ALA A 39 17.03 -2.18 14.47
CA ALA A 39 17.54 -0.81 14.54
C ALA A 39 17.18 -0.15 15.88
N PHE A 40 15.94 -0.28 16.35
CA PHE A 40 15.52 0.21 17.67
C PHE A 40 16.21 -0.54 18.81
N LEU A 41 16.41 -1.85 18.69
CA LEU A 41 17.11 -2.62 19.71
C LEU A 41 18.58 -2.19 19.85
N ILE A 42 19.26 -1.92 18.73
CA ILE A 42 20.61 -1.33 18.72
C ILE A 42 20.57 0.08 19.33
N GLY A 43 19.56 0.88 18.99
CA GLY A 43 19.35 2.20 19.58
C GLY A 43 19.15 2.19 21.10
N ALA A 44 18.61 1.10 21.66
CA ALA A 44 18.42 0.95 23.11
C ALA A 44 19.73 0.75 23.89
N ILE A 45 20.86 0.48 23.21
CA ILE A 45 22.20 0.41 23.81
C ILE A 45 22.73 1.83 24.12
N ALA A 46 22.10 2.88 23.60
CA ALA A 46 22.53 4.26 23.83
C ALA A 46 22.62 4.62 25.33
N PRO A 47 23.63 5.40 25.73
CA PRO A 47 23.85 5.78 27.14
C PRO A 47 22.80 6.76 27.68
N LEU A 48 21.99 7.37 26.81
CA LEU A 48 20.97 8.33 27.18
C LEU A 48 19.67 7.61 27.61
N PRO A 49 19.22 7.75 28.87
CA PRO A 49 18.07 7.00 29.39
C PRO A 49 16.77 7.32 28.63
N ALA A 50 16.59 8.57 28.19
CA ALA A 50 15.42 8.96 27.39
C ALA A 50 15.33 8.18 26.06
N VAL A 51 16.46 8.05 25.35
CA VAL A 51 16.54 7.30 24.09
C VAL A 51 16.32 5.82 24.31
N LYS A 52 16.88 5.27 25.40
CA LYS A 52 16.70 3.85 25.75
C LYS A 52 15.24 3.47 25.96
N TYR A 53 14.48 4.24 26.75
CA TYR A 53 13.06 3.95 26.96
C TYR A 53 12.26 4.13 25.66
N PHE A 54 12.52 5.20 24.91
CA PHE A 54 11.89 5.42 23.61
C PHE A 54 12.10 4.21 22.67
N CYS A 55 13.33 3.78 22.49
CA CYS A 55 13.68 2.64 21.63
C CYS A 55 13.02 1.33 22.07
N LEU A 56 12.96 1.05 23.38
CA LEU A 56 12.30 -0.16 23.90
C LEU A 56 10.78 -0.15 23.66
N TYR A 57 10.11 0.99 23.92
CA TYR A 57 8.68 1.12 23.64
C TYR A 57 8.38 1.04 22.14
N SER A 58 9.19 1.67 21.29
CA SER A 58 9.04 1.59 19.83
C SER A 58 9.24 0.18 19.32
N CYS A 59 10.25 -0.55 19.81
CA CYS A 59 10.46 -1.96 19.46
C CYS A 59 9.25 -2.82 19.81
N ALA A 60 8.71 -2.68 21.02
CA ALA A 60 7.50 -3.39 21.44
C ALA A 60 6.30 -3.02 20.55
N ALA A 61 6.08 -1.73 20.29
CA ALA A 61 5.00 -1.24 19.44
C ALA A 61 5.09 -1.80 18.00
N ILE A 62 6.29 -1.88 17.42
CA ILE A 62 6.50 -2.44 16.07
C ILE A 62 6.12 -3.92 16.02
N VAL A 63 6.49 -4.70 17.05
CA VAL A 63 6.08 -6.10 17.15
C VAL A 63 4.56 -6.23 17.26
N PHE A 64 3.92 -5.39 18.07
CA PHE A 64 2.45 -5.37 18.17
C PHE A 64 1.78 -4.99 16.85
N ILE A 65 2.27 -3.96 16.17
CA ILE A 65 1.75 -3.52 14.87
C ILE A 65 1.86 -4.66 13.85
N PHE A 66 2.99 -5.38 13.84
CA PHE A 66 3.17 -6.53 12.97
C PHE A 66 2.13 -7.64 13.22
N LEU A 67 1.90 -7.99 14.49
CA LEU A 67 0.86 -8.96 14.85
C LEU A 67 -0.53 -8.48 14.45
N TYR A 68 -0.86 -7.21 14.65
CA TYR A 68 -2.12 -6.60 14.23
C TYR A 68 -2.29 -6.61 12.71
N CYS A 69 -1.22 -6.35 11.96
CA CYS A 69 -1.21 -6.41 10.50
C CYS A 69 -1.46 -7.84 10.00
N LEU A 70 -0.90 -8.88 10.64
CA LEU A 70 -1.11 -10.26 10.21
C LEU A 70 -2.46 -10.85 10.64
N THR A 71 -3.01 -10.40 11.76
CA THR A 71 -4.24 -10.97 12.33
C THR A 71 -5.46 -10.12 12.01
N MET A 72 -5.59 -8.98 12.68
CA MET A 72 -6.76 -8.11 12.59
C MET A 72 -6.94 -7.53 11.19
N PHE A 73 -5.89 -6.96 10.61
CA PHE A 73 -5.98 -6.39 9.27
C PHE A 73 -6.34 -7.46 8.21
N MET A 74 -5.78 -8.66 8.31
CA MET A 74 -6.13 -9.76 7.42
C MET A 74 -7.56 -10.27 7.62
N ALA A 75 -8.05 -10.32 8.86
CA ALA A 75 -9.43 -10.65 9.15
C ALA A 75 -10.39 -9.64 8.50
N CYS A 76 -10.11 -8.33 8.63
CA CYS A 76 -10.88 -7.28 7.95
C CYS A 76 -10.83 -7.41 6.43
N LEU A 77 -9.64 -7.66 5.86
CA LEU A 77 -9.50 -7.86 4.42
C LEU A 77 -10.31 -9.07 3.93
N SER A 78 -10.37 -10.14 4.72
CA SER A 78 -11.19 -11.32 4.40
C SER A 78 -12.67 -11.02 4.43
N LEU A 79 -13.14 -10.25 5.41
CA LEU A 79 -14.54 -9.84 5.52
C LEU A 79 -14.93 -8.95 4.33
N GLN A 80 -14.06 -7.98 4.01
CA GLN A 80 -14.25 -7.09 2.87
C GLN A 80 -14.26 -7.86 1.55
N GLY A 81 -13.38 -8.86 1.39
CA GLY A 81 -13.38 -9.73 0.21
C GLY A 81 -14.66 -10.54 0.06
N ARG A 82 -15.26 -11.00 1.16
CA ARG A 82 -16.58 -11.68 1.13
C ARG A 82 -17.72 -10.74 0.78
N LEU A 83 -17.67 -9.49 1.23
CA LEU A 83 -18.64 -8.45 0.85
C LEU A 83 -18.50 -8.09 -0.63
N GLU A 84 -17.26 -7.99 -1.10
CA GLU A 84 -16.90 -7.71 -2.49
C GLU A 84 -17.41 -8.81 -3.43
N ALA A 85 -17.22 -10.08 -3.09
CA ALA A 85 -17.72 -11.24 -3.85
C ALA A 85 -19.25 -11.27 -3.96
N LYS A 86 -19.95 -10.71 -2.97
CA LYS A 86 -21.40 -10.65 -2.93
C LYS A 86 -21.97 -9.33 -3.50
N ASN A 87 -21.13 -8.45 -4.05
CA ASN A 87 -21.52 -7.11 -4.53
C ASN A 87 -22.27 -6.31 -3.45
N PHE A 88 -21.73 -6.24 -2.24
CA PHE A 88 -22.18 -5.32 -1.20
C PHE A 88 -21.28 -4.09 -1.11
N ASN A 89 -21.86 -2.94 -0.78
CA ASN A 89 -21.13 -1.70 -0.54
C ASN A 89 -20.25 -1.84 0.71
N SER A 90 -18.96 -1.51 0.59
CA SER A 90 -17.97 -1.57 1.68
C SER A 90 -18.34 -0.73 2.91
N VAL A 91 -19.03 0.39 2.72
CA VAL A 91 -19.38 1.32 3.81
C VAL A 91 -20.78 1.05 4.34
N SER A 92 -21.75 0.88 3.45
CA SER A 92 -23.16 0.74 3.84
C SER A 92 -23.60 -0.71 4.13
N MET A 93 -22.76 -1.71 3.85
CA MET A 93 -23.11 -3.15 3.90
C MET A 93 -24.41 -3.53 3.17
N GLY A 94 -24.94 -2.64 2.31
CA GLY A 94 -26.14 -2.84 1.50
C GLY A 94 -25.79 -3.31 0.09
N PRO A 95 -26.76 -3.84 -0.68
CA PRO A 95 -26.51 -4.29 -2.04
C PRO A 95 -26.05 -3.12 -2.92
N VAL A 96 -25.12 -3.41 -3.81
CA VAL A 96 -24.55 -2.43 -4.74
C VAL A 96 -25.61 -1.95 -5.70
N LYS A 97 -25.70 -0.63 -5.86
CA LYS A 97 -26.58 -0.01 -6.85
C LYS A 97 -25.88 0.04 -8.19
N ASP A 98 -26.62 -0.29 -9.23
CA ASP A 98 -26.12 -0.33 -10.60
C ASP A 98 -25.66 1.05 -11.08
N LEU A 99 -24.51 1.12 -11.76
CA LEU A 99 -23.87 2.36 -12.19
C LEU A 99 -24.72 3.14 -13.20
N ALA A 100 -25.51 2.45 -14.02
CA ALA A 100 -26.47 3.06 -14.93
C ALA A 100 -27.55 3.90 -14.21
N ARG A 101 -27.74 3.67 -12.90
CA ARG A 101 -28.68 4.42 -12.04
C ARG A 101 -28.02 5.60 -11.34
N LEU A 102 -26.69 5.63 -11.25
CA LEU A 102 -25.90 6.60 -10.45
C LEU A 102 -25.64 7.93 -11.18
N GLU A 103 -25.72 7.98 -12.50
CA GLU A 103 -25.55 9.21 -13.31
C GLU A 103 -26.56 10.32 -12.92
N LYS A 104 -27.68 9.97 -12.28
CA LYS A 104 -28.76 10.90 -11.87
C LYS A 104 -28.76 11.29 -10.38
N LEU A 105 -27.78 10.88 -9.58
CA LEU A 105 -27.78 11.08 -8.12
C LEU A 105 -26.74 12.10 -7.63
N THR A 106 -27.20 13.02 -6.78
CA THR A 106 -26.44 14.10 -6.12
C THR A 106 -25.11 13.61 -5.50
N LEU A 107 -24.06 14.44 -5.57
CA LEU A 107 -22.69 14.24 -5.02
C LEU A 107 -22.61 13.56 -3.64
N LYS A 108 -23.58 13.80 -2.74
CA LYS A 108 -23.65 13.14 -1.41
C LYS A 108 -23.92 11.63 -1.49
N ASN A 109 -24.80 11.21 -2.40
CA ASN A 109 -25.06 9.79 -2.66
C ASN A 109 -23.90 9.17 -3.44
N LEU A 110 -23.21 9.96 -4.27
CA LEU A 110 -22.02 9.51 -4.99
C LEU A 110 -20.85 9.22 -4.06
N VAL A 111 -20.67 10.00 -3.00
CA VAL A 111 -19.68 9.73 -1.93
C VAL A 111 -20.06 8.52 -1.08
N PHE A 112 -21.35 8.30 -0.82
CA PHE A 112 -21.83 7.18 0.02
C PHE A 112 -21.91 5.84 -0.74
N ASP A 113 -22.17 5.89 -2.05
CA ASP A 113 -22.17 4.73 -2.95
C ASP A 113 -20.81 4.58 -3.69
N MET A 114 -19.79 5.35 -3.30
CA MET A 114 -18.43 5.27 -3.85
C MET A 114 -17.75 3.98 -3.37
N GLY A 115 -17.38 3.10 -4.31
CA GLY A 115 -16.58 1.91 -4.00
C GLY A 115 -17.10 0.61 -4.58
N SER A 116 -18.26 0.62 -5.24
CA SER A 116 -18.71 -0.56 -5.95
C SER A 116 -18.98 -0.31 -7.42
N VAL A 117 -18.14 -0.92 -8.25
CA VAL A 117 -18.41 -1.11 -9.66
C VAL A 117 -19.12 -2.46 -9.77
N ALA A 118 -20.42 -2.45 -10.05
CA ALA A 118 -21.10 -3.62 -10.57
C ALA A 118 -20.61 -3.82 -12.01
N GLU A 119 -19.59 -4.66 -12.19
CA GLU A 119 -19.23 -5.11 -13.53
C GLU A 119 -20.31 -6.11 -13.95
N GLY A 120 -21.17 -5.71 -14.89
CA GLY A 120 -22.30 -6.51 -15.36
C GLY A 120 -21.86 -7.90 -15.81
N PHE A 121 -22.25 -8.92 -15.06
CA PHE A 121 -22.23 -10.31 -15.50
C PHE A 121 -23.67 -10.68 -15.83
N THR A 122 -24.04 -10.55 -17.11
CA THR A 122 -25.26 -11.17 -17.61
C THR A 122 -25.11 -12.67 -17.45
N THR A 123 -25.85 -13.25 -16.50
CA THR A 123 -26.24 -14.66 -16.53
C THR A 123 -26.84 -14.96 -17.89
N ASN A 124 -26.14 -15.77 -18.68
CA ASN A 124 -26.76 -16.67 -19.63
C ASN A 124 -25.83 -17.89 -19.73
N ASP A 125 -26.42 -19.04 -19.43
CA ASP A 125 -25.89 -20.36 -19.72
C ASP A 125 -25.38 -20.45 -21.17
N ASP A 126 -24.38 -21.31 -21.37
CA ASP A 126 -23.74 -21.67 -22.64
C ASP A 126 -22.59 -20.78 -23.14
N CYS A 127 -21.48 -20.73 -22.40
CA CYS A 127 -20.16 -20.37 -22.95
C CYS A 127 -19.15 -21.48 -22.65
N LYS A 128 -18.48 -21.98 -23.70
CA LYS A 128 -17.43 -23.00 -23.58
C LYS A 128 -16.24 -22.44 -22.80
N GLU A 129 -15.63 -23.29 -21.97
CA GLU A 129 -14.54 -22.96 -21.05
C GLU A 129 -13.33 -22.27 -21.75
N SER A 130 -13.08 -22.62 -23.02
CA SER A 130 -12.04 -22.00 -23.86
C SER A 130 -12.36 -20.56 -24.31
N ASP A 131 -13.64 -20.23 -24.54
CA ASP A 131 -14.07 -18.88 -24.93
C ASP A 131 -14.09 -17.95 -23.71
N ILE A 132 -14.29 -18.52 -22.52
CA ILE A 132 -14.17 -17.84 -21.23
C ILE A 132 -12.71 -17.48 -20.96
N GLU A 133 -11.73 -18.37 -21.19
CA GLU A 133 -10.30 -18.03 -21.02
C GLU A 133 -9.83 -16.91 -21.95
N ILE A 134 -10.24 -16.91 -23.22
CA ILE A 134 -9.87 -15.86 -24.20
C ILE A 134 -10.58 -14.53 -23.91
N ALA A 135 -11.83 -14.57 -23.43
CA ALA A 135 -12.55 -13.38 -22.99
C ALA A 135 -12.04 -12.86 -21.63
N ARG A 136 -11.56 -13.76 -20.76
CA ARG A 136 -10.93 -13.46 -19.47
C ARG A 136 -9.56 -12.82 -19.69
N ASP A 137 -8.75 -13.31 -20.63
CA ASP A 137 -7.48 -12.70 -21.05
C ASP A 137 -7.70 -11.31 -21.69
N ARG A 138 -8.79 -11.13 -22.45
CA ARG A 138 -9.19 -9.80 -22.98
C ARG A 138 -9.75 -8.83 -21.92
N LYS A 139 -10.52 -9.31 -20.94
CA LYS A 139 -11.01 -8.51 -19.79
C LYS A 139 -9.93 -8.24 -18.75
N GLU A 140 -8.95 -9.14 -18.61
CA GLU A 140 -7.75 -8.94 -17.79
C GLU A 140 -6.91 -7.78 -18.34
N LYS A 141 -7.00 -7.54 -19.65
CA LYS A 141 -6.48 -6.36 -20.35
C LYS A 141 -7.34 -5.10 -20.26
N GLN A 142 -8.58 -5.18 -19.75
CA GLN A 142 -9.36 -3.97 -19.46
C GLN A 142 -8.71 -3.30 -18.25
N ASP A 143 -8.07 -2.18 -18.53
CA ASP A 143 -7.08 -1.50 -17.71
C ASP A 143 -7.56 -1.17 -16.28
N ARG A 144 -7.45 -2.14 -15.37
CA ARG A 144 -7.78 -2.05 -13.94
C ARG A 144 -6.76 -1.24 -13.13
N ARG A 145 -5.76 -0.65 -13.79
CA ARG A 145 -4.70 0.13 -13.12
C ARG A 145 -5.27 1.41 -12.51
N MET A 146 -4.91 1.67 -11.26
CA MET A 146 -5.30 2.91 -10.58
C MET A 146 -4.64 4.13 -11.24
N TRP A 147 -5.24 5.31 -11.11
CA TRP A 147 -4.77 6.55 -11.73
C TRP A 147 -3.27 6.84 -11.49
N TYR A 148 -2.77 6.57 -10.27
CA TYR A 148 -1.36 6.76 -9.95
C TYR A 148 -0.45 5.72 -10.63
N GLN A 149 -0.89 4.46 -10.80
CA GLN A 149 -0.12 3.45 -11.50
C GLN A 149 0.13 3.88 -12.95
N LYS A 150 -0.90 4.42 -13.61
CA LYS A 150 -0.77 4.99 -14.97
C LYS A 150 0.21 6.14 -15.03
N PHE A 151 0.15 7.07 -14.07
CA PHE A 151 1.12 8.18 -14.00
C PHE A 151 2.57 7.68 -13.86
N PHE A 152 2.82 6.74 -12.95
CA PHE A 152 4.17 6.21 -12.73
C PHE A 152 4.69 5.42 -13.92
N GLU A 153 3.84 4.65 -14.60
CA GLU A 153 4.22 3.81 -15.74
C GLU A 153 4.36 4.63 -17.03
N ASP A 154 3.38 5.48 -17.36
CA ASP A 154 3.32 6.14 -18.67
C ASP A 154 4.14 7.43 -18.73
N HIS A 155 4.29 8.14 -17.60
CA HIS A 155 4.98 9.44 -17.56
C HIS A 155 6.32 9.38 -16.83
N TYR A 156 6.34 8.82 -15.62
CA TYR A 156 7.52 8.86 -14.76
C TYR A 156 8.60 7.84 -15.15
N ALA A 157 8.21 6.60 -15.46
CA ALA A 157 9.14 5.53 -15.85
C ALA A 157 9.96 5.87 -17.13
N PRO A 158 9.36 6.33 -18.25
CA PRO A 158 10.15 6.70 -19.42
C PRO A 158 11.04 7.92 -19.16
N PHE A 159 10.61 8.85 -18.30
CA PHE A 159 11.41 10.02 -17.92
C PHE A 159 12.69 9.63 -17.17
N ILE A 160 12.59 8.75 -16.17
CA ILE A 160 13.74 8.29 -15.39
C ILE A 160 14.62 7.32 -16.16
N SER A 161 14.05 6.49 -17.02
CA SER A 161 14.82 5.50 -17.81
C SER A 161 15.73 6.15 -18.86
N ASN A 162 15.50 7.42 -19.21
CA ASN A 162 16.36 8.14 -20.15
C ASN A 162 17.79 8.30 -19.58
N ARG A 163 18.80 7.89 -20.37
CA ARG A 163 20.22 7.86 -19.95
C ARG A 163 20.73 9.21 -19.43
N TRP A 164 20.27 10.32 -20.02
CA TRP A 164 20.65 11.67 -19.57
C TRP A 164 20.06 12.01 -18.20
N THR A 165 18.80 11.63 -17.96
CA THR A 165 18.13 11.82 -16.67
C THR A 165 18.82 10.99 -15.59
N VAL A 166 19.14 9.71 -15.87
CA VAL A 166 19.88 8.86 -14.93
C VAL A 166 21.23 9.48 -14.57
N LEU A 167 22.01 9.92 -15.57
CA LEU A 167 23.32 10.54 -15.33
C LEU A 167 23.18 11.79 -14.46
N PHE A 168 22.22 12.66 -14.77
CA PHE A 168 21.93 13.86 -13.98
C PHE A 168 21.52 13.51 -12.54
N THR A 169 20.63 12.54 -12.36
CA THR A 169 20.20 12.07 -11.03
C THR A 169 21.38 11.51 -10.23
N VAL A 170 22.25 10.71 -10.84
CA VAL A 170 23.46 10.18 -10.16
C VAL A 170 24.39 11.31 -9.75
N LEU A 171 24.63 12.29 -10.61
CA LEU A 171 25.46 13.46 -10.28
C LEU A 171 24.85 14.30 -9.15
N LEU A 172 23.53 14.49 -9.16
CA LEU A 172 22.81 15.20 -8.11
C LEU A 172 22.93 14.46 -6.77
N PHE A 173 22.69 13.14 -6.75
CA PHE A 173 22.83 12.34 -5.52
C PHE A 173 24.28 12.32 -5.02
N ALA A 174 25.27 12.24 -5.90
CA ALA A 174 26.68 12.37 -5.50
C ALA A 174 26.97 13.74 -4.89
N GLY A 175 26.48 14.82 -5.51
CA GLY A 175 26.54 16.18 -4.97
C GLY A 175 25.89 16.29 -3.60
N TYR A 176 24.69 15.74 -3.43
CA TYR A 176 23.97 15.69 -2.16
C TYR A 176 24.77 14.96 -1.07
N VAL A 177 25.36 13.80 -1.38
CA VAL A 177 26.19 13.05 -0.44
C VAL A 177 27.44 13.84 -0.05
N THR A 178 28.13 14.47 -1.01
CA THR A 178 29.31 15.30 -0.69
C THR A 178 28.95 16.49 0.19
N ALA A 179 27.84 17.17 -0.09
CA ALA A 179 27.33 18.28 0.73
C ALA A 179 26.94 17.80 2.14
N ALA A 180 26.29 16.64 2.25
CA ALA A 180 25.93 16.05 3.53
C ALA A 180 27.18 15.68 4.36
N VAL A 181 28.23 15.14 3.74
CA VAL A 181 29.51 14.84 4.41
C VAL A 181 30.16 16.12 4.92
N ILE A 182 30.27 17.15 4.08
CA ILE A 182 30.83 18.46 4.48
C ILE A 182 29.99 19.09 5.60
N GLY A 183 28.66 18.98 5.52
CA GLY A 183 27.73 19.45 6.53
C GLY A 183 27.90 18.73 7.86
N SER A 184 28.05 17.40 7.83
CA SER A 184 28.24 16.58 9.02
C SER A 184 29.51 16.93 9.80
N GLN A 185 30.56 17.39 9.11
CA GLN A 185 31.80 17.85 9.74
C GLN A 185 31.66 19.18 10.49
N LYS A 186 30.65 19.99 10.15
CA LYS A 186 30.37 21.29 10.79
C LYS A 186 29.30 21.22 11.87
N VAL A 187 28.81 20.01 12.19
CA VAL A 187 27.79 19.82 13.22
C VAL A 187 28.41 20.08 14.58
N VAL A 188 27.97 21.16 15.23
CA VAL A 188 28.30 21.45 16.63
C VAL A 188 27.52 20.48 17.50
N VAL A 189 28.23 19.75 18.36
CA VAL A 189 27.62 18.81 19.31
C VAL A 189 27.43 19.54 20.64
N GLY A 190 26.20 19.94 20.95
CA GLY A 190 25.87 20.60 22.20
C GLY A 190 24.36 20.61 22.46
N PHE A 191 23.97 20.23 23.67
CA PHE A 191 22.67 20.63 24.23
C PHE A 191 22.95 21.89 25.04
N ASP A 192 22.83 23.06 24.42
CA ASP A 192 22.92 24.33 25.16
C ASP A 192 21.69 24.46 26.07
N VAL A 193 21.81 23.95 27.30
CA VAL A 193 20.87 24.21 28.39
C VAL A 193 21.21 25.58 28.99
N SER A 194 21.05 26.62 28.17
CA SER A 194 21.20 28.02 28.57
C SER A 194 19.92 28.79 28.22
N LEU A 195 18.77 28.23 28.60
CA LEU A 195 17.57 29.02 28.88
C LEU A 195 17.65 29.42 30.36
N PRO A 196 18.03 30.66 30.68
CA PRO A 196 17.97 31.13 32.06
C PRO A 196 16.50 31.16 32.48
N LEU A 197 16.14 30.31 33.45
CA LEU A 197 14.99 30.55 34.30
C LEU A 197 15.32 31.75 35.18
N ASN A 198 14.89 32.93 34.73
CA ASN A 198 14.75 34.12 35.55
C ASN A 198 13.27 34.51 35.59
#